data_AF-S6VSB2-F1
#
_entry.id   AF-S6VSB2-F1
#
_cell.length_a   1.000
_cell.length_b   1.000
_cell.length_c   1.000
_cell.angle_alpha   90.00
_cell.angle_beta   90.00
_cell.angle_gamma   90.00
#
_symmetry.space_group_name_H-M   'P 1'
#
loop_
_entity.id
_entity.type
_entity.pdbx_description
1 polymer ?
#
loop_
_entity_poly.entity_id
_entity_poly.type
_entity_poly.pdbx_seq_one_letter_code
_entity_poly.pdbx_strand_id
1 'polypeptide(L)' 'TNLLMLDNPERLIQEREALLDCLAQLPGEIIFVSNETGLGVVPLGELTRRYVDEAGLLHQALAERCQRVVLTVAGLPL' A
#
# COMPACT_ATOMS: atom_id res chain seq x y z
N THR A 1 3.98 14.58 -1.75
CA THR A 1 2.94 15.13 -0.86
C THR A 1 2.24 14.00 -0.13
N ASN A 2 1.82 14.20 1.13
CA ASN A 2 1.05 13.18 1.85
C ASN A 2 -0.43 13.26 1.42
N LEU A 3 -0.92 12.23 0.72
CA LEU A 3 -2.28 12.19 0.17
C LEU A 3 -3.37 12.16 1.26
N LEU A 4 -3.05 11.68 2.46
CA LEU A 4 -4.00 11.61 3.58
C LEU A 4 -4.22 12.95 4.28
N MET A 5 -3.35 13.93 4.03
CA MET A 5 -3.43 15.28 4.60
C MET A 5 -4.10 16.28 3.64
N LEU A 6 -4.57 15.83 2.47
CA LEU A 6 -5.25 16.69 1.51
C LEU A 6 -6.71 16.89 1.90
N ASP A 7 -7.24 18.10 1.65
CA ASP A 7 -8.66 18.42 1.85
C ASP A 7 -9.58 17.65 0.90
N ASN A 8 -9.04 17.20 -0.25
CA ASN A 8 -9.76 16.38 -1.21
C ASN A 8 -9.43 14.88 -1.04
N PRO A 9 -10.29 14.09 -0.38
CA PRO A 9 -10.06 12.66 -0.16
C PRO A 9 -10.09 11.83 -1.45
N GLU A 10 -10.77 12.30 -2.52
CA GLU A 10 -10.83 11.59 -3.80
C GLU A 10 -9.46 11.45 -4.45
N ARG A 11 -8.53 12.35 -4.13
CA ARG A 11 -7.18 12.32 -4.70
C ARG A 11 -6.44 11.04 -4.32
N LEU A 12 -6.62 10.53 -3.11
CA LEU A 12 -6.03 9.24 -2.71
C LEU A 12 -6.52 8.10 -3.60
N ILE A 13 -7.83 8.05 -3.83
CA ILE A 13 -8.47 7.02 -4.64
C ILE A 13 -7.96 7.12 -6.08
N GLN A 14 -7.93 8.32 -6.66
CA GLN A 14 -7.45 8.55 -8.02
C GLN A 14 -5.99 8.10 -8.21
N GLU A 15 -5.10 8.44 -7.27
CA GLU A 15 -3.69 8.03 -7.34
C GLU A 15 -3.52 6.52 -7.16
N ARG A 16 -4.34 5.90 -6.29
CA ARG A 16 -4.36 4.44 -6.13
C ARG A 16 -4.78 3.75 -7.43
N GLU A 17 -5.90 4.15 -8.03
CA GLU A 17 -6.36 3.53 -9.27
C GLU A 17 -5.36 3.78 -10.41
N ALA A 18 -4.82 4.99 -10.53
CA ALA A 18 -3.79 5.29 -11.53
C ALA A 18 -2.52 4.41 -11.36
N LEU A 19 -2.09 4.16 -10.12
CA LEU A 19 -1.01 3.23 -9.84
C LEU A 19 -1.38 1.81 -10.30
N LEU A 20 -2.56 1.31 -9.92
CA LEU A 20 -3.00 -0.06 -10.24
C LEU A 20 -3.18 -0.27 -11.75
N ASP A 21 -3.72 0.72 -12.46
CA ASP A 21 -3.98 0.67 -13.90
C ASP A 21 -2.69 0.66 -14.72
N CYS A 22 -1.66 1.40 -14.28
CA CYS A 22 -0.42 1.46 -15.04
C CYS A 22 0.41 0.16 -14.95
N LEU A 23 0.23 -0.67 -13.91
CA LEU A 23 1.04 -1.88 -13.70
C LEU A 23 1.01 -2.84 -14.89
N ALA A 24 -0.14 -2.98 -15.55
CA ALA A 24 -0.29 -3.87 -16.70
C ALA A 24 0.50 -3.41 -17.94
N GLN A 25 0.90 -2.13 -17.98
CA GLN A 25 1.55 -1.51 -19.14
C GLN A 25 3.05 -1.30 -18.92
N LEU A 26 3.52 -1.39 -17.68
CA LEU A 26 4.91 -1.14 -17.34
C LEU A 26 5.81 -2.29 -17.85
N PRO A 27 6.87 -1.99 -18.62
CA PRO A 27 7.80 -3.01 -19.09
C PRO A 27 8.76 -3.43 -17.97
N GLY A 28 9.20 -4.69 -18.00
CA GLY A 28 10.24 -5.21 -17.12
C GLY A 28 9.72 -5.85 -15.82
N GLU A 29 10.63 -6.09 -14.89
CA GLU A 29 10.33 -6.66 -13.57
C GLU A 29 10.08 -5.53 -12.57
N ILE A 30 8.93 -5.59 -11.89
CA ILE A 30 8.51 -4.58 -10.92
C ILE A 30 8.54 -5.20 -9.53
N ILE A 31 9.28 -4.57 -8.63
CA ILE A 31 9.41 -5.02 -7.24
C ILE A 31 8.86 -3.91 -6.35
N PHE A 32 7.74 -4.18 -5.67
CA PHE A 32 7.21 -3.34 -4.62
C PHE A 32 7.78 -3.75 -3.27
N VAL A 33 8.25 -2.77 -2.50
CA VAL A 33 8.68 -2.96 -1.12
C VAL A 33 7.90 -1.99 -0.26
N SER A 34 7.20 -2.54 0.73
CA SER A 34 6.47 -1.75 1.73
C SER A 34 6.58 -2.42 3.09
N ASN A 35 6.29 -1.65 4.14
CA ASN A 35 6.24 -2.14 5.51
C ASN A 35 4.86 -2.72 5.82
N GLU A 36 4.85 -3.80 6.61
CA GLU A 36 3.65 -4.31 7.29
C GLU A 36 3.43 -3.49 8.58
N THR A 37 2.30 -2.80 8.68
CA THR A 37 2.00 -1.90 9.80
C THR A 37 0.76 -2.30 10.59
N GLY A 38 0.03 -3.33 10.16
CA GLY A 38 -1.22 -3.81 10.78
C GLY A 38 -1.04 -4.88 11.86
N LEU A 39 0.17 -5.43 12.04
CA LEU A 39 0.46 -6.46 13.06
C LEU A 39 0.72 -5.89 14.47
N GLY A 40 0.64 -4.58 14.64
CA GLY A 40 0.89 -3.87 15.91
C GLY A 40 -0.37 -3.47 16.65
N VAL A 41 -0.20 -2.58 17.63
CA VAL A 41 -1.33 -1.97 18.36
C VAL A 41 -1.97 -0.89 17.49
N VAL A 42 -3.30 -0.76 17.57
CA VAL A 42 -4.04 0.32 16.89
C VAL A 42 -3.53 1.69 17.37
N PRO A 43 -3.11 2.57 16.46
CA PRO A 43 -2.55 3.86 16.85
C PRO A 43 -3.62 4.82 17.40
N LEU A 44 -3.19 5.71 18.29
CA LEU A 44 -4.08 6.70 18.94
C LEU A 44 -4.48 7.86 18.03
N GLY A 45 -3.64 8.22 17.05
CA GLY A 45 -3.91 9.30 16.10
C GLY A 45 -4.84 8.86 14.97
N GLU A 46 -5.86 9.66 14.68
CA GLU A 46 -6.81 9.42 13.58
C GLU A 46 -6.09 9.26 12.23
N LEU A 47 -5.19 10.19 11.90
CA LEU A 47 -4.40 10.14 10.67
C LEU A 47 -3.56 8.86 10.60
N THR A 48 -2.99 8.43 11.73
CA THR A 48 -2.16 7.22 11.78
C THR A 48 -3.00 5.96 11.62
N ARG A 49 -4.21 5.90 12.19
CA ARG A 49 -5.16 4.80 11.95
C ARG A 49 -5.53 4.72 10.48
N ARG A 50 -5.94 5.86 9.90
CA ARG A 50 -6.28 5.95 8.49
C ARG A 50 -5.11 5.53 7.59
N TYR A 51 -3.87 5.88 7.95
CA TYR A 51 -2.70 5.41 7.24
C TYR A 51 -2.55 3.88 7.28
N VAL A 52 -2.69 3.25 8.45
CA VAL A 52 -2.59 1.79 8.57
C VAL A 52 -3.66 1.10 7.73
N ASP A 53 -4.91 1.60 7.78
CA ASP A 53 -6.02 1.05 7.01
C ASP A 53 -5.80 1.18 5.49
N GLU A 54 -5.48 2.38 5.02
CA GLU A 54 -5.27 2.66 3.58
C GLU A 54 -4.02 1.96 3.02
N ALA A 55 -2.97 1.83 3.82
CA ALA A 55 -1.78 1.05 3.45
C ALA A 55 -2.13 -0.43 3.28
N GLY A 56 -2.86 -1.02 4.24
CA GLY A 56 -3.30 -2.41 4.15
C GLY A 56 -4.21 -2.68 2.95
N LEU A 57 -5.15 -1.78 2.65
CA LEU A 57 -6.01 -1.87 1.47
C LEU A 57 -5.20 -1.80 0.17
N LEU A 58 -4.23 -0.90 0.08
CA LEU A 58 -3.34 -0.81 -1.07
C LEU A 58 -2.49 -2.08 -1.24
N HIS A 59 -1.93 -2.62 -0.15
CA HIS A 59 -1.14 -3.86 -0.21
C HIS A 59 -1.97 -5.03 -0.71
N GLN A 60 -3.22 -5.17 -0.28
CA GLN A 60 -4.13 -6.20 -0.79
C GLN A 60 -4.41 -6.01 -2.29
N ALA A 61 -4.73 -4.80 -2.73
CA ALA A 61 -4.99 -4.51 -4.14
C ALA A 61 -3.77 -4.75 -5.05
N LEU A 62 -2.56 -4.48 -4.55
CA LEU A 62 -1.31 -4.81 -5.24
C LEU A 62 -1.04 -6.32 -5.24
N ALA A 63 -1.24 -6.98 -4.11
CA ALA A 63 -1.05 -8.42 -3.97
C ALA A 63 -1.87 -9.23 -4.99
N GLU A 64 -3.11 -8.80 -5.26
CA GLU A 64 -3.97 -9.40 -6.30
C GLU A 64 -3.39 -9.32 -7.73
N ARG A 65 -2.53 -8.34 -8.00
CA ARG A 65 -1.89 -8.11 -9.31
C ARG A 65 -0.46 -8.64 -9.39
N CYS A 66 0.17 -8.90 -8.25
CA CYS A 66 1.52 -9.42 -8.16
C CYS A 66 1.56 -10.93 -8.42
N GLN A 67 2.57 -11.39 -9.15
CA GLN A 67 2.81 -12.83 -9.34
C GLN A 67 3.38 -13.50 -8.09
N ARG A 68 4.04 -12.71 -7.21
CA ARG A 68 4.62 -13.17 -5.96
C ARG A 68 4.47 -12.09 -4.89
N VAL A 69 4.08 -12.51 -3.70
CA VAL A 69 4.02 -11.68 -2.49
C VAL A 69 4.85 -12.39 -1.43
N VAL A 70 5.70 -11.65 -0.73
CA VAL A 70 6.59 -12.19 0.30
C VAL A 70 6.50 -11.29 1.52
N LEU A 71 6.20 -11.87 2.67
CA LEU A 71 6.42 -11.22 3.96
C LEU A 71 7.85 -11.54 4.41
N THR A 72 8.66 -10.54 4.74
CA THR A 72 10.02 -10.76 5.25
C THR A 72 10.10 -10.48 6.74
N VAL A 73 10.54 -11.46 7.53
CA VAL A 73 10.71 -11.32 8.98
C VAL A 73 12.13 -11.73 9.35
N ALA A 74 12.88 -10.82 10.00
CA ALA A 74 14.29 -11.01 10.35
C ALA A 74 15.17 -11.44 9.15
N GLY A 75 14.84 -10.97 7.94
CA GLY A 75 15.57 -11.30 6.71
C GLY A 75 15.16 -12.62 6.05
N LEU A 76 14.17 -13.33 6.60
CA LEU A 76 13.67 -14.60 6.07
C LEU A 76 12.30 -14.41 5.42
N PRO A 77 12.05 -15.03 4.25
CA PRO A 77 10.73 -15.02 3.61
C PRO A 77 9.76 -15.94 4.35
N LEU A 78 8.52 -15.47 4.51
CA LEU A 78 7.35 -16.23 4.97
C LEU A 78 6.33 -16.36 3.84
#